data_AF-A0A6N9BSB3-F1
#
_entry.id   AF-A0A6N9BSB3-F1
#
_cell.length_a   1.000
_cell.length_b   1.000
_cell.length_c   1.000
_cell.angle_alpha   90.00
_cell.angle_beta   90.00
_cell.angle_gamma   90.00
#
_symmetry.space_group_name_H-M   'P 1'
#
loop_
_entity.id
_entity.type
_entity.pdbx_description
1 polymer ?
#
loop_
_entity_poly.entity_id
_entity_poly.type
_entity_poly.pdbx_seq_one_letter_code
_entity_poly.pdbx_strand_id
1 'polypeptide(L)'
;MSQPVIDTLQLCDALRKTGMEREQAEGLARALGNELGTHVAVQSDLESGFQGVRSDLGAEIQQVRSDLGSKMEQLRCDLELKIQAVDAKVDVLRAALMGRMDGLEGRMEGRMDGLDRKIDALNWKLTFMVGGFALLMSVLTVASGMGFFERTPSGPQPPSVMSAAPP
;
A
#
# COMPACT_ATOMS: atom_id res chain seq x y z
N MET A 1 41.89 2.23 51.91
CA MET A 1 42.26 3.00 53.12
C MET A 1 42.64 1.99 54.20
N SER A 2 43.81 2.10 54.82
CA SER A 2 44.17 1.24 55.95
C SER A 2 43.24 1.56 57.12
N GLN A 3 42.26 0.70 57.36
CA GLN A 3 41.43 0.83 58.55
C GLN A 3 42.28 0.46 59.78
N PRO A 4 42.20 1.23 60.86
CA PRO A 4 43.00 0.99 62.05
C PRO A 4 42.51 -0.29 62.73
N VAL A 5 43.21 -1.39 62.49
CA VAL A 5 43.09 -2.59 63.32
C VAL A 5 43.61 -2.19 64.69
N ILE A 6 42.80 -2.41 65.73
CA ILE A 6 43.22 -2.12 67.10
C ILE A 6 44.53 -2.86 67.37
N ASP A 7 45.52 -2.13 67.86
CA ASP A 7 46.74 -2.74 68.37
C ASP A 7 46.41 -3.36 69.73
N THR A 8 46.10 -4.67 69.70
CA THR A 8 45.67 -5.46 70.86
C THR A 8 46.69 -5.41 71.99
N LEU A 9 47.98 -5.21 71.68
CA LEU A 9 49.04 -5.07 72.67
C LEU A 9 49.00 -3.70 73.34
N GLN A 10 48.83 -2.62 72.57
CA GLN A 10 48.66 -1.28 73.14
C GLN A 10 47.40 -1.14 73.98
N LEU A 11 46.29 -1.77 73.55
CA LEU A 11 45.04 -1.80 74.32
C LEU A 11 45.23 -2.58 75.63
N CYS A 12 45.90 -3.74 75.58
CA CYS A 12 46.21 -4.52 76.77
C CYS A 12 47.10 -3.75 77.75
N ASP A 13 48.12 -3.04 77.27
CA ASP A 13 49.00 -2.21 78.12
C ASP A 13 48.27 -1.00 78.73
N ALA A 14 47.32 -0.40 78.00
CA ALA A 14 46.48 0.68 78.50
C ALA A 14 45.55 0.20 79.62
N LEU A 15 44.91 -0.97 79.47
CA LEU A 15 44.05 -1.57 80.50
C LEU A 15 44.83 -1.96 81.76
N ARG A 16 46.08 -2.42 81.62
CA ARG A 16 46.96 -2.71 82.77
C ARG A 16 47.36 -1.45 83.53
N LYS A 17 47.59 -0.32 82.84
CA LYS A 17 47.89 0.97 83.48
C LYS A 17 46.72 1.49 84.34
N THR A 18 45.49 1.06 84.08
CA THR A 18 44.31 1.40 84.89
C THR A 18 44.10 0.48 86.11
N GLY A 19 45.02 -0.46 86.36
CA GLY A 19 44.95 -1.38 87.51
C GLY A 19 44.22 -2.70 87.24
N MET A 20 43.91 -3.01 85.98
CA MET A 20 43.29 -4.28 85.58
C MET A 20 44.32 -5.42 85.61
N GLU A 21 43.94 -6.59 86.10
CA GLU A 21 44.82 -7.77 86.14
C GLU A 21 45.18 -8.24 84.72
N ARG A 22 46.40 -8.77 84.55
CA ARG A 22 46.96 -9.08 83.23
C ARG A 22 46.06 -10.03 82.42
N GLU A 23 45.54 -11.08 83.04
CA GLU A 23 44.71 -12.08 82.36
C GLU A 23 43.39 -11.48 81.87
N GLN A 24 42.77 -10.60 82.67
CA GLN A 24 41.55 -9.90 82.31
C GLN A 24 41.78 -8.89 81.18
N ALA A 25 42.88 -8.13 81.24
CA ALA A 25 43.25 -7.18 80.19
C ALA A 25 43.52 -7.87 78.84
N GLU A 26 44.21 -9.02 78.84
CA GLU A 26 44.47 -9.82 77.65
C GLU A 26 43.19 -10.43 77.07
N GLY A 27 42.32 -10.98 77.92
CA GLY A 27 41.04 -11.55 77.51
C GLY A 27 40.12 -10.50 76.86
N LEU A 28 40.03 -9.31 77.46
CA LEU A 28 39.18 -8.22 76.97
C LEU A 28 39.72 -7.60 75.68
N ALA A 29 41.04 -7.39 75.60
CA ALA A 29 41.68 -6.89 74.39
C ALA A 29 41.51 -7.86 73.20
N ARG A 30 41.66 -9.18 73.43
CA ARG A 30 41.42 -10.20 72.40
C ARG A 30 39.96 -10.26 71.97
N ALA A 31 39.01 -10.23 72.90
CA ALA A 31 37.59 -10.26 72.58
C ALA A 31 37.18 -9.05 71.72
N LEU A 32 37.59 -7.85 72.11
CA LEU A 32 37.34 -6.62 71.34
C LEU A 32 38.06 -6.61 70.00
N GLY A 33 39.31 -7.09 69.95
CA GLY A 33 40.07 -7.20 68.71
C GLY A 33 39.42 -8.13 67.70
N ASN A 34 38.89 -9.27 68.16
CA ASN A 34 38.15 -10.20 67.31
C ASN A 34 36.84 -9.59 66.80
N GLU A 35 36.00 -9.02 67.68
CA GLU A 35 34.70 -8.46 67.29
C GLU A 35 34.83 -7.27 66.33
N LEU A 36 35.83 -6.42 66.53
CA LEU A 36 36.08 -5.30 65.61
C LEU A 36 36.75 -5.77 64.33
N GLY A 37 37.60 -6.79 64.39
CA GLY A 37 38.20 -7.42 63.22
C GLY A 37 37.13 -8.04 62.30
N THR A 38 36.14 -8.74 62.87
CA THR A 38 35.03 -9.30 62.10
C THR A 38 34.14 -8.19 61.52
N HIS A 39 33.83 -7.14 62.28
CA HIS A 39 33.03 -6.02 61.79
C HIS A 39 33.72 -5.30 60.60
N VAL A 40 35.03 -5.05 60.70
CA VAL A 40 35.83 -4.46 59.62
C VAL A 40 35.84 -5.34 58.37
N ALA A 41 35.98 -6.67 58.54
CA ALA A 41 35.92 -7.61 57.43
C ALA A 41 34.56 -7.57 56.73
N VAL A 42 33.45 -7.62 57.48
CA VAL A 42 32.10 -7.53 56.92
C VAL A 42 31.89 -6.20 56.18
N GLN A 43 32.39 -5.09 56.71
CA GLN A 43 32.28 -3.78 56.05
C GLN A 43 33.05 -3.75 54.71
N SER A 44 34.25 -4.33 54.69
CA SER A 44 35.06 -4.48 53.47
C SER A 44 34.36 -5.37 52.43
N ASP A 45 33.77 -6.48 52.86
CA ASP A 45 33.03 -7.39 51.98
C ASP A 45 31.78 -6.71 51.41
N LEU A 46 31.07 -5.94 52.23
CA LEU A 46 29.89 -5.19 51.80
C LEU A 46 30.25 -4.09 50.79
N GLU A 47 31.33 -3.36 51.02
CA GLU A 47 31.81 -2.33 50.07
C GLU A 47 32.25 -2.95 48.75
N SER A 48 32.94 -4.09 48.80
CA SER A 48 33.29 -4.88 47.62
C SER A 48 32.04 -5.39 46.89
N GLY A 49 31.05 -5.88 47.62
CA GLY A 49 29.77 -6.33 47.09
C GLY A 49 29.00 -5.20 46.40
N PHE A 50 28.95 -4.01 47.00
CA PHE A 50 28.33 -2.83 46.39
C PHE A 50 29.03 -2.39 45.10
N GLN A 51 30.36 -2.44 45.07
CA GLN A 51 31.12 -2.16 43.85
C GLN A 51 30.84 -3.19 42.76
N GLY A 52 30.76 -4.47 43.12
CA GLY A 52 30.36 -5.56 42.22
C GLY A 52 28.98 -5.32 41.61
N VAL A 53 27.95 -5.14 42.45
CA VAL A 53 26.58 -4.86 41.98
C VAL A 53 26.52 -3.62 41.08
N ARG A 54 27.25 -2.55 41.41
CA ARG A 54 27.29 -1.34 40.56
C ARG A 54 27.91 -1.63 39.19
N SER A 55 28.99 -2.42 39.17
CA SER A 55 29.66 -2.82 37.93
C SER A 55 28.72 -3.68 37.07
N ASP A 56 28.07 -4.68 37.68
CA ASP A 56 27.18 -5.62 37.00
C ASP A 56 25.96 -4.89 36.41
N LEU A 57 25.29 -4.04 37.20
CA LEU A 57 24.19 -3.21 36.69
C LEU A 57 24.66 -2.27 35.57
N GLY A 58 25.87 -1.72 35.68
CA GLY A 58 26.47 -0.90 34.63
C GLY A 58 26.64 -1.67 33.33
N ALA A 59 27.14 -2.90 33.40
CA ALA A 59 27.31 -3.79 32.26
C ALA A 59 25.97 -4.20 31.64
N GLU A 60 24.99 -4.62 32.45
CA GLU A 60 23.65 -4.98 31.98
C GLU A 60 22.95 -3.81 31.28
N ILE A 61 23.05 -2.59 31.84
CA ILE A 61 22.47 -1.39 31.21
C ILE A 61 23.11 -1.14 29.84
N GLN A 62 24.43 -1.29 29.70
CA GLN A 62 25.09 -1.11 28.42
C GLN A 62 24.69 -2.19 27.41
N GLN A 63 24.58 -3.44 27.86
CA GLN A 63 24.13 -4.54 27.03
C GLN A 63 22.71 -4.32 26.52
N VAL A 64 21.76 -3.99 27.41
CA VAL A 64 20.37 -3.70 27.04
C VAL A 64 20.28 -2.52 26.06
N ARG A 65 21.08 -1.46 26.27
CA ARG A 65 21.14 -0.32 25.34
C ARG A 65 21.64 -0.74 23.96
N SER A 66 22.69 -1.56 23.90
CA SER A 66 23.25 -2.09 22.65
C SER A 66 22.22 -2.96 21.92
N ASP A 67 21.59 -3.88 22.63
CA ASP A 67 20.58 -4.80 22.07
C ASP A 67 19.36 -4.05 21.53
N LEU A 68 18.87 -3.05 22.27
CA LEU A 68 17.78 -2.19 21.81
C LEU A 68 18.18 -1.36 20.59
N GLY A 69 19.41 -0.83 20.56
CA GLY A 69 19.95 -0.13 19.39
C GLY A 69 19.99 -1.01 18.15
N SER A 70 20.51 -2.23 18.28
CA SER A 70 20.56 -3.20 17.19
C SER A 70 19.16 -3.61 16.70
N LYS A 71 18.23 -3.87 17.62
CA LYS A 71 16.84 -4.21 17.25
C LYS A 71 16.13 -3.06 16.55
N MET A 72 16.36 -1.82 16.97
CA MET A 72 15.78 -0.65 16.34
C MET A 72 16.28 -0.49 14.90
N GLU A 73 17.58 -0.69 14.67
CA GLU A 73 18.15 -0.61 13.32
C GLU A 73 17.64 -1.74 12.43
N GLN A 74 17.58 -2.97 12.95
CA GLN A 74 17.00 -4.08 12.22
C GLN A 74 15.53 -3.82 11.83
N LEU A 75 14.71 -3.31 12.75
CA LEU A 75 13.32 -2.96 12.46
C LEU A 75 13.20 -1.85 11.41
N ARG A 76 14.11 -0.86 11.40
CA ARG A 76 14.14 0.17 10.36
C ARG A 76 14.41 -0.42 8.99
N CYS A 77 15.46 -1.24 8.86
CA CYS A 77 15.79 -1.93 7.60
C CYS A 77 14.62 -2.81 7.11
N ASP A 78 14.02 -3.60 8.00
CA ASP A 78 12.90 -4.47 7.65
C ASP A 78 11.66 -3.68 7.17
N LEU A 79 11.38 -2.53 7.80
CA LEU A 79 10.30 -1.65 7.40
C LEU A 79 10.57 -0.99 6.04
N GLU A 80 11.80 -0.53 5.81
CA GLU A 80 12.19 0.07 4.53
C GLU A 80 12.07 -0.93 3.38
N LEU A 81 12.54 -2.17 3.58
CA LEU A 81 12.37 -3.24 2.60
C LEU A 81 10.89 -3.56 2.33
N LYS A 82 10.05 -3.56 3.37
CA LYS A 82 8.60 -3.77 3.21
C LYS A 82 7.94 -2.63 2.44
N ILE A 83 8.33 -1.39 2.68
CA ILE A 83 7.83 -0.22 1.93
C ILE A 83 8.20 -0.36 0.45
N GLN A 84 9.48 -0.61 0.14
CA GLN A 84 9.95 -0.82 -1.23
C GLN A 84 9.21 -1.97 -1.93
N ALA A 85 8.95 -3.07 -1.22
CA ALA A 85 8.19 -4.19 -1.76
C ALA A 85 6.71 -3.85 -2.03
N VAL A 86 6.10 -2.97 -1.22
CA VAL A 86 4.74 -2.48 -1.45
C VAL A 86 4.70 -1.52 -2.64
N ASP A 87 5.64 -0.58 -2.74
CA ASP A 87 5.73 0.35 -3.87
C ASP A 87 5.89 -0.41 -5.20
N ALA A 88 6.76 -1.42 -5.24
CA ALA A 88 6.92 -2.28 -6.41
C ALA A 88 5.62 -3.01 -6.78
N LYS A 89 4.85 -3.50 -5.80
CA LYS A 89 3.54 -4.13 -6.04
C LYS A 89 2.52 -3.12 -6.58
N VAL A 90 2.53 -1.89 -6.08
CA VAL A 90 1.65 -0.82 -6.57
C VAL A 90 1.97 -0.49 -8.03
N ASP A 91 3.25 -0.38 -8.38
CA ASP A 91 3.68 -0.13 -9.77
C ASP A 91 3.24 -1.25 -10.72
N VAL A 92 3.43 -2.51 -10.31
CA VAL A 92 2.96 -3.67 -11.09
C VAL A 92 1.45 -3.64 -11.28
N LEU A 93 0.68 -3.35 -10.22
CA LEU A 93 -0.78 -3.24 -10.30
C LEU A 93 -1.21 -2.08 -11.22
N ARG A 94 -0.52 -0.94 -11.14
CA ARG A 94 -0.78 0.22 -11.99
C ARG A 94 -0.55 -0.10 -13.47
N ALA A 95 0.58 -0.74 -13.79
CA ALA A 95 0.90 -1.18 -15.14
C ALA A 95 -0.13 -2.21 -15.66
N ALA A 96 -0.51 -3.18 -14.83
CA ALA A 96 -1.54 -4.16 -15.19
C ALA A 96 -2.90 -3.52 -15.45
N LEU A 97 -3.30 -2.51 -14.67
CA LEU A 97 -4.54 -1.76 -14.87
C LEU A 97 -4.51 -0.94 -16.16
N MET A 98 -3.40 -0.24 -16.45
CA MET A 98 -3.22 0.48 -17.72
C MET A 98 -3.36 -0.48 -18.91
N GLY A 99 -2.63 -1.60 -18.90
CA GLY A 99 -2.74 -2.59 -19.98
C GLY A 99 -4.15 -3.19 -20.14
N ARG A 100 -4.90 -3.35 -19.05
CA ARG A 100 -6.31 -3.77 -19.12
C ARG A 100 -7.22 -2.70 -19.73
N MET A 101 -6.94 -1.43 -19.45
CA MET A 101 -7.70 -0.30 -19.99
C MET A 101 -7.43 -0.14 -21.49
N ASP A 102 -6.16 -0.14 -21.90
CA ASP A 102 -5.76 -0.10 -23.31
C ASP A 102 -6.36 -1.29 -24.08
N GLY A 103 -6.34 -2.48 -23.49
CA GLY A 103 -6.96 -3.67 -24.07
C GLY A 103 -8.49 -3.61 -24.12
N LEU A 104 -9.15 -2.83 -23.25
CA LEU A 104 -10.59 -2.57 -23.35
C LEU A 104 -10.90 -1.56 -24.45
N GLU A 105 -10.12 -0.49 -24.53
CA GLU A 105 -10.24 0.55 -25.54
C GLU A 105 -10.08 -0.04 -26.95
N GLY A 106 -9.01 -0.81 -27.18
CA GLY A 106 -8.80 -1.48 -28.47
C GLY A 106 -9.90 -2.50 -28.82
N ARG A 107 -10.51 -3.17 -27.83
CA ARG A 107 -11.68 -4.03 -28.07
C ARG A 107 -12.93 -3.22 -28.44
N MET A 108 -13.13 -2.06 -27.84
CA MET A 108 -14.25 -1.18 -28.18
C MET A 108 -14.08 -0.60 -29.59
N GLU A 109 -12.90 -0.08 -29.91
CA GLU A 109 -12.56 0.41 -31.25
C GLU A 109 -12.78 -0.70 -32.31
N GLY A 110 -12.22 -1.89 -32.09
CA GLY A 110 -12.39 -3.01 -33.02
C GLY A 110 -13.84 -3.46 -33.18
N ARG A 111 -14.68 -3.34 -32.13
CA ARG A 111 -16.13 -3.59 -32.24
C ARG A 111 -16.83 -2.48 -33.01
N MET A 112 -16.43 -1.23 -32.86
CA MET A 112 -16.99 -0.07 -33.55
C MET A 112 -16.68 -0.16 -35.06
N ASP A 113 -15.42 -0.38 -35.42
CA ASP A 113 -14.99 -0.65 -36.80
C ASP A 113 -15.77 -1.83 -37.42
N GLY A 114 -15.98 -2.89 -36.63
CA GLY A 114 -16.75 -4.05 -37.05
C GLY A 114 -18.23 -3.74 -37.29
N LEU A 115 -18.80 -2.79 -36.55
CA LEU A 115 -20.17 -2.31 -36.77
C LEU A 115 -20.24 -1.39 -37.99
N ASP A 116 -19.29 -0.49 -38.16
CA ASP A 116 -19.24 0.43 -39.32
C ASP A 116 -19.17 -0.34 -40.64
N ARG A 117 -18.30 -1.37 -40.72
CA ARG A 117 -18.25 -2.25 -41.90
C ARG A 117 -19.56 -2.96 -42.19
N LYS A 118 -20.29 -3.38 -41.14
CA LYS A 118 -21.61 -4.02 -41.31
C LYS A 118 -22.64 -3.01 -41.79
N ILE A 119 -22.62 -1.80 -41.27
CA ILE A 119 -23.50 -0.70 -41.70
C ILE A 119 -23.21 -0.35 -43.16
N ASP A 120 -21.95 -0.20 -43.56
CA ASP A 120 -21.55 0.05 -44.95
C ASP A 120 -22.02 -1.06 -45.90
N ALA A 121 -21.84 -2.33 -45.50
CA ALA A 121 -22.29 -3.46 -46.29
C ALA A 121 -23.82 -3.50 -46.43
N LEU A 122 -24.56 -3.15 -45.37
CA LEU A 122 -26.03 -3.03 -45.42
C LEU A 122 -26.45 -1.85 -46.30
N ASN A 123 -25.79 -0.70 -46.18
CA ASN A 123 -26.07 0.49 -46.97
C ASN A 123 -25.83 0.24 -48.46
N TRP A 124 -24.74 -0.46 -48.82
CA TRP A 124 -24.47 -0.89 -50.18
C TRP A 124 -25.58 -1.80 -50.72
N LYS A 125 -25.95 -2.84 -49.97
CA LYS A 125 -27.05 -3.75 -50.35
C LYS A 125 -28.37 -3.01 -50.54
N LEU A 126 -28.70 -2.08 -49.65
CA LEU A 126 -29.91 -1.27 -49.74
C LEU A 126 -29.88 -0.37 -50.98
N THR A 127 -28.75 0.27 -51.27
CA THR A 127 -28.55 1.10 -52.47
C THR A 127 -28.78 0.28 -53.75
N PHE A 128 -28.25 -0.94 -53.83
CA PHE A 128 -28.51 -1.86 -54.94
C PHE A 128 -30.00 -2.22 -55.07
N MET A 129 -30.65 -2.52 -53.95
CA MET A 129 -32.07 -2.89 -53.93
C MET A 129 -32.97 -1.73 -54.37
N VAL A 130 -32.77 -0.54 -53.79
CA VAL A 130 -33.53 0.67 -54.12
C VAL A 130 -33.26 1.11 -55.55
N GLY A 131 -32.00 1.08 -56.01
CA GLY A 131 -31.64 1.39 -57.38
C GLY A 131 -32.28 0.43 -58.40
N GLY A 132 -32.23 -0.88 -58.12
CA GLY A 132 -32.88 -1.90 -58.94
C GLY A 132 -34.40 -1.73 -58.99
N PHE A 133 -35.03 -1.43 -57.85
CA PHE A 133 -36.45 -1.14 -57.79
C PHE A 133 -36.83 0.13 -58.56
N ALA A 134 -36.06 1.21 -58.43
CA ALA A 134 -36.28 2.46 -59.17
C ALA A 134 -36.19 2.25 -60.69
N LEU A 135 -35.24 1.41 -61.16
CA LEU A 135 -35.14 1.02 -62.56
C LEU A 135 -36.38 0.23 -63.02
N LEU A 136 -36.81 -0.75 -62.24
CA LEU A 136 -38.00 -1.56 -62.56
C LEU A 136 -39.27 -0.71 -62.62
N MET A 137 -39.44 0.22 -61.67
CA MET A 137 -40.55 1.17 -61.67
C MET A 137 -40.51 2.09 -62.90
N SER A 138 -39.33 2.56 -63.30
CA SER A 138 -39.17 3.39 -64.50
C SER A 138 -39.61 2.65 -65.78
N VAL A 139 -39.26 1.37 -65.91
CA VAL A 139 -39.71 0.52 -67.02
C VAL A 139 -41.24 0.36 -67.03
N LEU A 140 -41.83 0.10 -65.86
CA LEU A 140 -43.28 -0.04 -65.72
C LEU A 140 -44.04 1.24 -66.09
N THR A 141 -43.53 2.41 -65.69
CA THR A 141 -44.11 3.71 -66.03
C THR A 141 -44.07 3.99 -67.54
N VAL A 142 -42.95 3.71 -68.20
CA VAL A 142 -42.83 3.88 -69.66
C VAL A 142 -43.76 2.93 -70.42
N ALA A 143 -43.82 1.65 -70.01
CA ALA A 143 -44.72 0.67 -70.61
C ALA A 143 -46.21 1.08 -70.48
N SER A 144 -46.58 1.71 -69.37
CA SER A 144 -47.94 2.21 -69.14
C SER A 144 -48.24 3.50 -69.91
N GLY A 145 -47.25 4.38 -70.10
CA GLY A 145 -47.38 5.64 -70.83
C GLY A 145 -47.42 5.49 -72.36
N MET A 146 -46.81 4.43 -72.91
CA MET A 146 -46.80 4.14 -74.36
C MET A 146 -48.17 3.73 -74.93
N GLY A 147 -49.18 3.51 -74.10
CA GLY A 147 -50.56 3.19 -74.53
C GLY A 147 -51.49 4.39 -74.77
N PHE A 148 -51.04 5.64 -74.57
CA PHE A 148 -51.93 6.81 -74.48
C PHE A 148 -51.76 7.86 -75.60
N PHE A 149 -51.24 7.51 -76.79
CA PHE A 149 -51.01 8.47 -77.90
C PHE A 149 -51.91 8.31 -79.14
N GLU A 150 -53.07 7.63 -79.06
CA GLU A 150 -54.08 7.66 -80.15
C GLU A 150 -55.50 7.95 -79.65
N ARG A 151 -55.81 9.24 -79.46
CA ARG A 151 -57.07 9.91 -79.83
C ARG A 151 -57.12 11.29 -79.17
N THR A 152 -56.60 12.30 -79.87
CA THR A 152 -57.08 13.67 -79.66
C THR A 152 -58.52 13.80 -80.18
N PRO A 153 -59.35 14.63 -79.53
CA PRO A 153 -60.80 14.63 -79.64
C PRO A 153 -61.28 15.48 -80.81
N SER A 154 -62.20 14.96 -81.63
CA SER A 154 -63.00 15.80 -82.53
C SER A 154 -64.18 16.37 -81.75
N GLY A 155 -64.00 17.58 -81.22
CA GLY A 155 -65.08 18.46 -80.73
C GLY A 155 -66.01 18.95 -81.86
N PRO A 156 -67.07 19.70 -81.52
CA PRO A 156 -68.41 19.54 -82.07
C PRO A 156 -68.64 20.27 -83.41
N GLN A 157 -69.50 19.69 -84.26
CA GLN A 157 -70.09 20.37 -85.42
C GLN A 157 -71.50 20.89 -85.06
N PRO A 158 -71.82 22.18 -85.33
CA PRO A 158 -73.08 22.83 -84.97
C PRO A 158 -74.27 22.47 -85.91
N PRO A 159 -75.53 22.75 -85.50
CA PRO A 159 -76.72 22.35 -86.24
C PRO A 159 -76.97 23.16 -87.51
N SER A 160 -77.27 22.47 -88.61
CA SER A 160 -77.79 23.07 -89.84
C SER A 160 -79.26 23.47 -89.67
N VAL A 161 -79.49 24.76 -89.44
CA VAL A 161 -80.72 25.48 -89.84
C VAL A 161 -80.39 26.16 -91.19
N MET A 162 -81.24 26.29 -92.21
CA MET A 162 -82.67 26.60 -92.23
C MET A 162 -83.19 26.57 -93.69
N SER A 163 -84.53 26.63 -93.84
CA SER A 163 -85.31 27.15 -94.98
C SER A 163 -85.63 26.15 -96.10
N ALA A 164 -86.86 25.91 -96.55
CA ALA A 164 -88.13 26.65 -96.61
C ALA A 164 -89.26 25.61 -96.88
N ALA A 165 -90.57 25.81 -96.83
CA ALA A 165 -91.58 26.74 -96.30
C ALA A 165 -92.96 26.14 -96.74
N PRO A 166 -94.11 26.53 -96.15
CA PRO A 166 -95.44 25.91 -96.36
C PRO A 166 -96.17 26.58 -97.57
N PRO A 167 -97.45 26.35 -97.93
CA PRO A 167 -98.65 25.88 -97.19
C PRO A 167 -98.95 24.38 -97.22
#